data_AF-A0A2U3NIJ0-F1
#
_entry.id   AF-A0A2U3NIJ0-F1
#
_cell.length_a   1.000
_cell.length_b   1.000
_cell.length_c   1.000
_cell.angle_alpha   90.00
_cell.angle_beta   90.00
_cell.angle_gamma   90.00
#
_symmetry.space_group_name_H-M   'P 1'
#
loop_
_entity.id
_entity.type
_entity.pdbx_description
1 polymer ?
#
loop_
_entity_poly.entity_id
_entity_poly.type
_entity_poly.pdbx_seq_one_letter_code
_entity_poly.pdbx_strand_id
1 'polypeptide(L)'
;VSEILDSARERSSKASRENLRLILDGDISFNRPQVDECVKALSDMITMIGEATERYEKNSLELRGFFVPSETSPLNQHVAVIAETLDLLTDNVGVVQDLYRRDGAVTFQLGQLCRTDGLEALAGITRERIAKMQAPDQSLSGVTSDFASVIGGFQAGEIDPAIRVLQEISANNDQMDVSLGQHANSRLTKIQATRVSEIEGEAERSLENIRAAAHGVGVGRLAKDFEAGRNDERSSAKFWTSAVFVCVAAAVSLPILIHSVDTHLFSQLSGTTGVIVKALTGLPFLGLAGYCARIASQHREAARHLAILTTQMDALRAYVDGLPGEDQREITMILGRRAFSNPELGTRDSGQVNMLPDDALKVLEKAVDLAKEAQKRSQ
;
A
#
# COMPACT_ATOMS: atom_id res chain seq x y z
N VAL A 1 -15.80 -10.79 -2.20
CA VAL A 1 -15.23 -12.16 -2.05
C VAL A 1 -13.84 -12.11 -1.41
N SER A 2 -12.89 -11.30 -1.90
CA SER A 2 -11.54 -11.15 -1.28
C SER A 2 -11.61 -10.83 0.21
N GLU A 3 -12.33 -9.77 0.60
CA GLU A 3 -12.41 -9.32 2.00
C GLU A 3 -12.96 -10.39 2.97
N ILE A 4 -13.92 -11.21 2.51
CA ILE A 4 -14.49 -12.30 3.30
C ILE A 4 -13.46 -13.42 3.50
N LEU A 5 -12.69 -13.74 2.45
CA LEU A 5 -11.62 -14.75 2.51
C LEU A 5 -10.46 -14.28 3.39
N ASP A 6 -10.11 -13.00 3.33
CA ASP A 6 -9.04 -12.42 4.14
C ASP A 6 -9.41 -12.40 5.63
N SER A 7 -10.65 -12.03 5.96
CA SER A 7 -11.17 -12.11 7.32
C SER A 7 -11.26 -13.56 7.84
N ALA A 8 -11.62 -14.52 6.99
CA ALA A 8 -11.63 -15.94 7.37
C ALA A 8 -10.20 -16.45 7.67
N ARG A 9 -9.22 -16.10 6.83
CA ARG A 9 -7.81 -16.45 7.00
C ARG A 9 -7.22 -15.83 8.27
N GLU A 10 -7.54 -14.58 8.57
CA GLU A 10 -7.09 -13.91 9.80
C GLU A 10 -7.64 -14.61 11.05
N ARG A 11 -8.94 -14.94 11.05
CA ARG A 11 -9.56 -15.70 12.14
C ARG A 11 -8.94 -17.07 12.33
N SER A 12 -8.68 -17.80 11.24
CA SER A 12 -8.02 -19.10 11.30
C SER A 12 -6.58 -18.97 11.80
N SER A 13 -5.79 -18.02 11.30
CA SER A 13 -4.43 -17.77 11.77
C SER A 13 -4.37 -17.42 13.26
N LYS A 14 -5.33 -16.64 13.76
CA LYS A 14 -5.45 -16.35 15.20
C LYS A 14 -5.74 -17.62 16.01
N ALA A 15 -6.70 -18.42 15.57
CA ALA A 15 -7.04 -19.68 16.23
C ALA A 15 -5.87 -20.68 16.20
N SER A 16 -5.14 -20.81 15.08
CA SER A 16 -3.98 -21.69 14.99
C SER A 16 -2.87 -21.30 15.97
N ARG A 17 -2.64 -19.99 16.19
CA ARG A 17 -1.70 -19.53 17.23
C ARG A 17 -2.16 -19.87 18.64
N GLU A 18 -3.46 -19.72 18.91
CA GLU A 18 -4.05 -20.06 20.20
C GLU A 18 -4.00 -21.57 20.47
N ASN A 19 -4.40 -22.39 19.50
CA ASN A 19 -4.34 -23.85 19.57
C ASN A 19 -2.92 -24.35 19.76
N LEU A 20 -1.96 -23.80 19.00
CA LEU A 20 -0.55 -24.15 19.15
C LEU A 20 -0.05 -23.81 20.56
N ARG A 21 -0.43 -22.65 21.10
CA ARG A 21 -0.06 -22.27 22.46
C ARG A 21 -0.59 -23.29 23.48
N LEU A 22 -1.86 -23.69 23.39
CA LEU A 22 -2.46 -24.69 24.30
C LEU A 22 -1.72 -26.03 24.23
N ILE A 23 -1.37 -26.48 23.02
CA ILE A 23 -0.60 -27.71 22.80
C ILE A 23 0.80 -27.60 23.42
N LEU A 24 1.49 -26.48 23.21
CA LEU A 24 2.82 -26.22 23.77
C LEU A 24 2.82 -26.05 25.29
N ASP A 25 1.70 -25.61 25.87
CA ASP A 25 1.46 -25.53 27.32
C ASP A 25 1.14 -26.91 27.94
N GLY A 26 1.07 -27.97 27.13
CA GLY A 26 0.97 -29.37 27.56
C GLY A 26 -0.35 -30.07 27.23
N ASP A 27 -1.33 -29.38 26.64
CA ASP A 27 -2.59 -30.01 26.20
C ASP A 27 -2.45 -30.62 24.80
N ILE A 28 -1.67 -31.71 24.72
CA ILE A 28 -1.42 -32.45 23.46
C ILE A 28 -2.73 -33.06 22.90
N SER A 29 -3.75 -33.23 23.73
CA SER A 29 -5.08 -33.72 23.33
C SER A 29 -5.99 -32.65 22.73
N PHE A 30 -5.59 -31.38 22.79
CA PHE A 30 -6.42 -30.28 22.31
C PHE A 30 -6.87 -30.52 20.87
N ASN A 31 -8.19 -30.42 20.63
CA ASN A 31 -8.83 -30.58 19.32
C ASN A 31 -8.68 -31.97 18.65
N ARG A 32 -8.01 -32.93 19.30
CA ARG A 32 -7.79 -34.29 18.75
C ARG A 32 -9.09 -35.05 18.46
N PRO A 33 -10.13 -35.02 19.33
CA PRO A 33 -11.40 -35.68 19.03
C PRO A 33 -12.06 -35.16 17.74
N GLN A 34 -11.99 -33.85 17.49
CA GLN A 34 -12.56 -33.24 16.29
C GLN A 34 -11.76 -33.60 15.04
N VAL A 35 -10.43 -33.69 15.15
CA VAL A 35 -9.59 -34.21 14.05
C VAL A 35 -9.95 -35.65 13.74
N ASP A 36 -10.03 -36.52 14.74
CA ASP A 36 -10.38 -37.93 14.57
C ASP A 36 -11.78 -38.10 13.93
N GLU A 37 -12.75 -37.30 14.36
CA GLU A 37 -14.10 -37.28 13.80
C GLU A 37 -14.12 -36.83 12.33
N CYS A 38 -13.36 -35.79 12.00
CA CYS A 38 -13.23 -35.27 10.64
C CYS A 38 -12.53 -36.27 9.72
N VAL A 39 -11.40 -36.84 10.16
CA VAL A 39 -10.64 -37.87 9.44
C VAL A 39 -11.52 -39.09 9.16
N LYS A 40 -12.30 -39.55 10.16
CA LYS A 40 -13.25 -40.65 9.98
C LYS A 40 -14.27 -40.31 8.89
N ALA A 41 -14.90 -39.13 8.95
CA ALA A 41 -15.90 -38.73 7.96
C ALA A 41 -15.31 -38.67 6.53
N LEU A 42 -14.09 -38.15 6.37
CA LEU A 42 -13.39 -38.12 5.07
C LEU A 42 -13.03 -39.52 4.57
N SER A 43 -12.60 -40.42 5.46
CA SER A 43 -12.32 -41.82 5.12
C SER A 43 -13.59 -42.56 4.68
N ASP A 44 -14.72 -42.32 5.35
CA ASP A 44 -16.03 -42.89 4.99
C ASP A 44 -16.45 -42.38 3.60
N MET A 45 -16.17 -41.11 3.29
CA MET A 45 -16.44 -40.52 1.97
C MET A 45 -15.61 -41.15 0.86
N ILE A 46 -14.30 -41.37 1.07
CA ILE A 46 -13.44 -42.06 0.10
C ILE A 46 -13.96 -43.47 -0.16
N THR A 47 -14.30 -44.21 0.90
CA THR A 47 -14.88 -45.57 0.78
C THR A 47 -16.17 -45.54 -0.03
N MET A 48 -17.08 -44.60 0.29
CA MET A 48 -18.35 -44.47 -0.43
C MET A 48 -18.15 -44.14 -1.92
N ILE A 49 -17.21 -43.26 -2.25
CA ILE A 49 -16.89 -42.95 -3.64
C ILE A 49 -16.34 -44.19 -4.36
N GLY A 50 -15.48 -44.98 -3.71
CA GLY A 50 -14.96 -46.25 -4.24
C GLY A 50 -16.09 -47.23 -4.56
N GLU A 51 -16.95 -47.53 -3.60
CA GLU A 51 -18.10 -48.43 -3.78
C GLU A 51 -19.08 -47.92 -4.85
N ALA A 52 -19.32 -46.61 -4.91
CA ALA A 52 -20.16 -46.01 -5.94
C ALA A 52 -19.55 -46.16 -7.35
N THR A 53 -18.23 -46.02 -7.46
CA THR A 53 -17.51 -46.18 -8.73
C THR A 53 -17.53 -47.63 -9.20
N GLU A 54 -17.29 -48.59 -8.31
CA GLU A 54 -17.37 -50.03 -8.63
C GLU A 54 -18.78 -50.43 -9.09
N ARG A 55 -19.83 -49.92 -8.42
CA ARG A 55 -21.23 -50.15 -8.84
C ARG A 55 -21.50 -49.58 -10.22
N TYR A 56 -20.98 -48.38 -10.51
CA TYR A 56 -21.14 -47.75 -11.82
C TYR A 56 -20.42 -48.54 -12.91
N GLU A 57 -19.18 -48.98 -12.66
CA GLU A 57 -18.41 -49.78 -13.60
C GLU A 57 -19.13 -51.09 -13.92
N LYS A 58 -19.60 -51.82 -12.90
CA LYS A 58 -20.37 -53.05 -13.07
C LYS A 58 -21.64 -52.84 -13.90
N ASN A 59 -22.43 -51.82 -13.57
CA ASN A 59 -23.67 -51.52 -14.30
C ASN A 59 -23.39 -51.09 -15.76
N SER A 60 -22.30 -50.36 -16.00
CA SER A 60 -21.91 -49.93 -17.35
C SER A 60 -21.49 -51.11 -18.24
N LEU A 61 -20.77 -52.08 -17.68
CA LEU A 61 -20.38 -53.31 -18.37
C LEU A 61 -21.59 -54.17 -18.72
N GLU A 62 -22.55 -54.30 -17.79
CA GLU A 62 -23.79 -55.05 -18.03
C GLU A 62 -24.67 -54.40 -19.11
N LEU A 63 -24.77 -53.06 -19.14
CA LEU A 63 -25.66 -52.35 -20.07
C LEU A 63 -25.06 -52.11 -21.45
N ARG A 64 -23.75 -51.80 -21.54
CA ARG A 64 -23.12 -51.33 -22.80
C ARG A 64 -22.13 -52.32 -23.40
N GLY A 65 -21.72 -53.36 -22.66
CA GLY A 65 -20.73 -54.35 -23.12
C GLY A 65 -19.30 -53.82 -23.24
N PHE A 66 -19.04 -52.54 -22.95
CA PHE A 66 -17.71 -51.95 -22.85
C PHE A 66 -17.71 -50.75 -21.88
N PHE A 67 -16.58 -50.55 -21.20
CA PHE A 67 -16.35 -49.46 -20.27
C PHE A 67 -15.73 -48.23 -20.97
N VAL A 68 -16.10 -47.01 -20.57
CA VAL A 68 -15.53 -45.75 -21.10
C VAL A 68 -14.66 -45.09 -20.02
N PRO A 69 -13.31 -45.18 -20.12
CA PRO A 69 -12.40 -44.71 -19.08
C PRO A 69 -12.37 -43.18 -18.84
N SER A 70 -12.96 -42.38 -19.72
CA SER A 70 -12.84 -40.91 -19.62
C SER A 70 -13.62 -40.31 -18.45
N GLU A 71 -14.67 -40.98 -17.96
CA GLU A 71 -15.52 -40.46 -16.87
C GLU A 71 -14.90 -40.67 -15.47
N THR A 72 -13.96 -41.60 -15.30
CA THR A 72 -13.28 -41.84 -14.01
C THR A 72 -12.16 -40.84 -13.72
N SER A 73 -11.63 -40.16 -14.74
CA SER A 73 -10.50 -39.23 -14.56
C SER A 73 -10.79 -38.06 -13.60
N PRO A 74 -11.91 -37.33 -13.73
CA PRO A 74 -12.23 -36.24 -12.80
C PRO A 74 -12.53 -36.75 -11.38
N LEU A 75 -13.18 -37.91 -11.27
CA LEU A 75 -13.51 -38.51 -9.98
C LEU A 75 -12.24 -38.94 -9.23
N ASN A 76 -11.27 -39.53 -9.91
CA ASN A 76 -9.95 -39.84 -9.35
C ASN A 76 -9.23 -38.58 -8.86
N GLN A 77 -9.35 -37.48 -9.59
CA GLN A 77 -8.78 -36.20 -9.16
C GLN A 77 -9.47 -35.68 -7.89
N HIS A 78 -10.80 -35.79 -7.78
CA HIS A 78 -11.52 -35.38 -6.57
C HIS A 78 -11.17 -36.25 -5.37
N VAL A 79 -11.07 -37.57 -5.55
CA VAL A 79 -10.63 -38.50 -4.50
C VAL A 79 -9.21 -38.17 -4.04
N ALA A 80 -8.30 -37.84 -4.97
CA ALA A 80 -6.94 -37.44 -4.63
C ALA A 80 -6.90 -36.18 -3.75
N VAL A 81 -7.78 -35.20 -3.99
CA VAL A 81 -7.89 -33.98 -3.16
C VAL A 81 -8.41 -34.29 -1.76
N ILE A 82 -9.38 -35.22 -1.63
CA ILE A 82 -9.88 -35.68 -0.33
C ILE A 82 -8.78 -36.44 0.43
N ALA A 83 -8.07 -37.34 -0.25
CA ALA A 83 -6.96 -38.10 0.32
C ALA A 83 -5.81 -37.18 0.78
N GLU A 84 -5.40 -36.20 -0.05
CA GLU A 84 -4.39 -35.20 0.33
C GLU A 84 -4.82 -34.43 1.59
N THR A 85 -6.11 -34.15 1.75
CA THR A 85 -6.63 -33.46 2.95
C THR A 85 -6.59 -34.34 4.18
N LEU A 86 -6.92 -35.63 4.04
CA LEU A 86 -6.82 -36.61 5.12
C LEU A 86 -5.36 -36.77 5.57
N ASP A 87 -4.43 -36.89 4.62
CA ASP A 87 -3.01 -36.96 4.89
C ASP A 87 -2.51 -35.69 5.59
N LEU A 88 -2.95 -34.51 5.14
CA LEU A 88 -2.60 -33.24 5.78
C LEU A 88 -3.14 -33.14 7.21
N LEU A 89 -4.39 -33.55 7.47
CA LEU A 89 -4.98 -33.49 8.81
C LEU A 89 -4.25 -34.42 9.80
N THR A 90 -3.78 -35.56 9.31
CA THR A 90 -3.09 -36.59 10.11
C THR A 90 -1.56 -36.41 10.14
N ASP A 91 -1.02 -35.46 9.38
CA ASP A 91 0.42 -35.24 9.28
C ASP A 91 1.00 -34.79 10.62
N ASN A 92 2.06 -35.46 11.06
CA ASN A 92 2.67 -35.20 12.36
C ASN A 92 3.58 -33.97 12.26
N VAL A 93 3.41 -33.03 13.18
CA VAL A 93 4.24 -31.85 13.36
C VAL A 93 4.99 -31.99 14.68
N GLY A 94 6.30 -31.79 14.64
CA GLY A 94 7.15 -31.75 15.82
C GLY A 94 7.61 -30.32 16.10
N VAL A 95 7.48 -29.87 17.35
CA VAL A 95 8.00 -28.56 17.79
C VAL A 95 8.95 -28.78 18.97
N VAL A 96 10.19 -28.32 18.84
CA VAL A 96 11.21 -28.34 19.90
C VAL A 96 11.33 -26.94 20.47
N GLN A 97 10.92 -26.74 21.73
CA GLN A 97 10.90 -25.40 22.36
C GLN A 97 12.29 -24.84 22.71
N ASP A 98 13.28 -25.72 22.89
CA ASP A 98 14.67 -25.36 23.22
C ASP A 98 15.62 -26.28 22.44
N LEU A 99 16.32 -25.72 21.45
CA LEU A 99 17.32 -26.42 20.63
C LEU A 99 18.38 -27.16 21.47
N TYR A 100 18.65 -26.70 22.69
CA TYR A 100 19.65 -27.31 23.58
C TYR A 100 19.08 -28.43 24.46
N ARG A 101 17.75 -28.61 24.50
CA ARG A 101 17.06 -29.69 25.24
C ARG A 101 16.16 -30.49 24.30
N ARG A 102 16.73 -31.53 23.68
CA ARG A 102 15.99 -32.45 22.78
C ARG A 102 14.85 -33.22 23.46
N ASP A 103 14.86 -33.38 24.79
CA ASP A 103 13.84 -34.15 25.52
C ASP A 103 12.48 -33.44 25.66
N GLY A 104 12.30 -32.26 25.03
CA GLY A 104 11.07 -31.47 25.07
C GLY A 104 10.29 -31.38 23.76
N ALA A 105 10.53 -32.28 22.79
CA ALA A 105 9.82 -32.25 21.51
C ALA A 105 8.33 -32.58 21.70
N VAL A 106 7.45 -31.62 21.40
CA VAL A 106 6.00 -31.83 21.38
C VAL A 106 5.60 -32.26 19.98
N THR A 107 4.93 -33.41 19.87
CA THR A 107 4.41 -33.93 18.61
C THR A 107 2.89 -33.93 18.62
N PHE A 108 2.28 -33.46 17.53
CA PHE A 108 0.84 -33.35 17.37
C PHE A 108 0.47 -33.45 15.89
N GLN A 109 -0.81 -33.66 15.59
CA GLN A 109 -1.31 -33.69 14.20
C GLN A 109 -1.61 -32.28 13.71
N LEU A 110 -1.26 -31.96 12.45
CA LEU A 110 -1.50 -30.63 11.88
C LEU A 110 -2.98 -30.21 11.98
N GLY A 111 -3.91 -31.16 11.86
CA GLY A 111 -5.34 -30.91 12.04
C GLY A 111 -5.70 -30.27 13.39
N GLN A 112 -4.92 -30.51 14.45
CA GLN A 112 -5.18 -29.95 15.78
C GLN A 112 -5.02 -28.41 15.81
N LEU A 113 -4.26 -27.84 14.87
CA LEU A 113 -4.11 -26.39 14.70
C LEU A 113 -5.24 -25.73 13.92
N CYS A 114 -6.10 -26.51 13.26
CA CYS A 114 -7.28 -25.97 12.57
C CYS A 114 -8.31 -25.51 13.58
N ARG A 115 -9.21 -24.61 13.19
CA ARG A 115 -10.33 -24.21 14.05
C ARG A 115 -11.27 -25.39 14.32
N THR A 116 -11.70 -25.54 15.57
CA THR A 116 -12.64 -26.58 16.01
C THR A 116 -13.95 -26.53 15.21
N ASP A 117 -14.53 -25.34 15.04
CA ASP A 117 -15.76 -25.16 14.26
C ASP A 117 -15.57 -25.44 12.76
N GLY A 118 -14.37 -25.20 12.23
CA GLY A 118 -14.00 -25.58 10.86
C GLY A 118 -13.96 -27.10 10.66
N LEU A 119 -13.38 -27.84 11.60
CA LEU A 119 -13.32 -29.31 11.56
C LEU A 119 -14.71 -29.94 11.68
N GLU A 120 -15.52 -29.45 12.62
CA GLU A 120 -16.91 -29.90 12.83
C GLU A 120 -17.78 -29.62 11.60
N ALA A 121 -17.66 -28.42 11.02
CA ALA A 121 -18.38 -28.06 9.79
C ALA A 121 -17.98 -28.97 8.62
N LEU A 122 -16.69 -29.24 8.44
CA LEU A 122 -16.23 -30.15 7.38
C LEU A 122 -16.75 -31.57 7.59
N ALA A 123 -16.70 -32.10 8.81
CA ALA A 123 -17.23 -33.41 9.14
C ALA A 123 -18.74 -33.50 8.87
N GLY A 124 -19.51 -32.48 9.28
CA GLY A 124 -20.94 -32.37 9.04
C GLY A 124 -21.29 -32.35 7.55
N ILE A 125 -20.62 -31.49 6.76
CA ILE A 125 -20.82 -31.41 5.31
C ILE A 125 -20.46 -32.75 4.65
N THR A 126 -19.38 -33.39 5.08
CA THR A 126 -18.94 -34.67 4.52
C THR A 126 -20.02 -35.74 4.68
N ARG A 127 -20.61 -35.87 5.87
CA ARG A 127 -21.73 -36.81 6.12
C ARG A 127 -22.97 -36.49 5.30
N GLU A 128 -23.31 -35.22 5.17
CA GLU A 128 -24.43 -34.79 4.33
C GLU A 128 -24.20 -35.19 2.86
N ARG A 129 -22.96 -35.07 2.36
CA ARG A 129 -22.62 -35.47 0.99
C ARG A 129 -22.61 -36.99 0.81
N ILE A 130 -22.16 -37.75 1.79
CA ILE A 130 -22.28 -39.23 1.78
C ILE A 130 -23.77 -39.62 1.67
N ALA A 131 -24.65 -39.01 2.47
CA ALA A 131 -26.08 -39.28 2.40
C ALA A 131 -26.68 -38.94 1.02
N LYS A 132 -26.22 -37.84 0.38
CA LYS A 132 -26.61 -37.49 -0.99
C LYS A 132 -26.13 -38.49 -2.04
N MET A 133 -24.95 -39.10 -1.89
CA MET A 133 -24.47 -40.14 -2.81
C MET A 133 -25.28 -41.45 -2.72
N GLN A 134 -25.92 -41.70 -1.59
CA GLN A 134 -26.80 -42.85 -1.42
C GLN A 134 -28.17 -42.64 -2.06
N ALA A 135 -28.54 -41.38 -2.38
CA ALA A 135 -29.79 -41.06 -3.04
C ALA A 135 -29.71 -41.41 -4.55
N PRO A 136 -30.72 -42.10 -5.11
CA PRO A 136 -30.68 -42.64 -6.47
C PRO A 136 -30.78 -41.58 -7.58
N ASP A 137 -31.19 -40.36 -7.25
CA ASP A 137 -31.44 -39.24 -8.17
C ASP A 137 -30.24 -38.30 -8.34
N GLN A 138 -29.18 -38.47 -7.54
CA GLN A 138 -28.04 -37.55 -7.52
C GLN A 138 -26.88 -38.04 -8.40
N SER A 139 -26.30 -37.13 -9.18
CA SER A 139 -25.10 -37.43 -9.97
C SER A 139 -23.86 -37.50 -9.06
N LEU A 140 -23.18 -38.65 -9.05
CA LEU A 140 -21.94 -38.86 -8.29
C LEU A 140 -20.86 -37.83 -8.64
N SER A 141 -20.72 -37.50 -9.92
CA SER A 141 -19.73 -36.50 -10.37
C SER A 141 -20.08 -35.10 -9.86
N GLY A 142 -21.36 -34.73 -9.83
CA GLY A 142 -21.83 -33.45 -9.29
C GLY A 142 -21.56 -33.34 -7.79
N VAL A 143 -21.94 -34.37 -7.02
CA VAL A 143 -21.74 -34.38 -5.56
C VAL A 143 -20.25 -34.33 -5.21
N THR A 144 -19.40 -35.09 -5.91
CA THR A 144 -17.95 -35.10 -5.66
C THR A 144 -17.27 -33.82 -6.10
N SER A 145 -17.69 -33.20 -7.21
CA SER A 145 -17.17 -31.90 -7.67
C SER A 145 -17.46 -30.78 -6.68
N ASP A 146 -18.71 -30.66 -6.23
CA ASP A 146 -19.10 -29.68 -5.22
C ASP A 146 -18.29 -29.88 -3.93
N PHE A 147 -18.13 -31.13 -3.52
CA PHE A 147 -17.37 -31.46 -2.32
C PHE A 147 -15.87 -31.16 -2.46
N ALA A 148 -15.27 -31.44 -3.62
CA ALA A 148 -13.88 -31.08 -3.89
C ALA A 148 -13.65 -29.56 -3.77
N SER A 149 -14.62 -28.74 -4.19
CA SER A 149 -14.57 -27.29 -3.98
C SER A 149 -14.64 -26.90 -2.50
N VAL A 150 -15.45 -27.59 -1.69
CA VAL A 150 -15.52 -27.37 -0.23
C VAL A 150 -14.17 -27.73 0.41
N ILE A 151 -13.58 -28.86 0.03
CA ILE A 151 -12.28 -29.30 0.52
C ILE A 151 -11.17 -28.29 0.16
N GLY A 152 -11.16 -27.81 -1.09
CA GLY A 152 -10.20 -26.76 -1.50
C GLY A 152 -10.36 -25.48 -0.68
N GLY A 153 -11.60 -25.06 -0.39
CA GLY A 153 -11.89 -23.93 0.49
C GLY A 153 -11.41 -24.15 1.92
N PHE A 154 -11.60 -25.35 2.47
CA PHE A 154 -11.11 -25.73 3.79
C PHE A 154 -9.58 -25.75 3.85
N GLN A 155 -8.90 -26.34 2.85
CA GLN A 155 -7.44 -26.32 2.76
C GLN A 155 -6.90 -24.88 2.77
N ALA A 156 -7.46 -24.00 1.93
CA ALA A 156 -7.02 -22.61 1.80
C ALA A 156 -7.38 -21.73 3.01
N GLY A 157 -8.46 -22.08 3.72
CA GLY A 157 -9.03 -21.31 4.83
C GLY A 157 -8.55 -21.74 6.21
N GLU A 158 -8.18 -23.01 6.41
CA GLU A 158 -7.82 -23.58 7.70
C GLU A 158 -6.41 -24.21 7.72
N ILE A 159 -6.08 -25.06 6.74
CA ILE A 159 -4.77 -25.75 6.71
C ILE A 159 -3.63 -24.80 6.32
N ASP A 160 -3.80 -24.02 5.25
CA ASP A 160 -2.76 -23.11 4.77
C ASP A 160 -2.38 -22.04 5.84
N PRO A 161 -3.32 -21.43 6.59
CA PRO A 161 -2.98 -20.57 7.73
C PRO A 161 -2.24 -21.29 8.86
N ALA A 162 -2.62 -22.53 9.20
CA ALA A 162 -1.93 -23.30 10.23
C ALA A 162 -0.46 -23.57 9.86
N ILE A 163 -0.20 -23.97 8.61
CA ILE A 163 1.17 -24.15 8.08
C ILE A 163 1.96 -22.84 8.14
N ARG A 164 1.34 -21.70 7.80
CA ARG A 164 2.00 -20.39 7.86
C ARG A 164 2.37 -19.99 9.28
N VAL A 165 1.51 -20.24 10.26
CA VAL A 165 1.81 -19.97 11.67
C VAL A 165 3.03 -20.77 12.13
N LEU A 166 3.11 -22.05 11.75
CA LEU A 166 4.27 -22.89 12.03
C LEU A 166 5.55 -22.35 11.37
N GLN A 167 5.47 -21.92 10.11
CA GLN A 167 6.59 -21.30 9.40
C GLN A 167 7.03 -19.98 10.04
N GLU A 168 6.08 -19.12 10.43
CA GLU A 168 6.36 -17.85 11.11
C GLU A 168 7.08 -18.05 12.44
N ILE A 169 6.71 -19.08 13.20
CA ILE A 169 7.36 -19.38 14.48
C ILE A 169 8.78 -19.87 14.26
N SER A 170 8.99 -20.78 13.30
CA SER A 170 10.33 -21.24 12.92
C SER A 170 11.22 -20.10 12.41
N ALA A 171 10.65 -19.12 11.70
CA ALA A 171 11.41 -17.99 11.16
C ALA A 171 11.71 -16.89 12.19
N ASN A 172 10.82 -16.67 13.17
CA ASN A 172 10.92 -15.55 14.10
C ASN A 172 11.52 -15.91 15.46
N ASN A 173 11.60 -17.21 15.80
CA ASN A 173 12.08 -17.65 17.10
C ASN A 173 13.28 -18.58 16.96
N ASP A 174 14.49 -18.02 17.11
CA ASP A 174 15.77 -18.76 17.06
C ASP A 174 15.86 -19.92 18.06
N GLN A 175 14.98 -19.98 19.07
CA GLN A 175 14.96 -21.03 20.08
C GLN A 175 14.04 -22.20 19.74
N MET A 176 13.10 -22.01 18.81
CA MET A 176 12.12 -23.02 18.43
C MET A 176 12.42 -23.63 17.06
N ASP A 177 12.55 -24.95 17.01
CA ASP A 177 12.64 -25.69 15.75
C ASP A 177 11.31 -26.38 15.46
N VAL A 178 10.82 -26.22 14.23
CA VAL A 178 9.53 -26.77 13.78
C VAL A 178 9.80 -27.73 12.63
N SER A 179 9.57 -29.02 12.90
CA SER A 179 9.61 -30.07 11.88
C SER A 179 8.21 -30.32 11.35
N LEU A 180 7.96 -29.86 10.12
CA LEU A 180 6.74 -30.19 9.38
C LEU A 180 6.81 -31.64 8.87
N GLY A 181 5.66 -32.32 8.86
CA GLY A 181 5.54 -33.61 8.20
C GLY A 181 5.64 -33.51 6.67
N GLN A 182 5.66 -34.68 6.00
CA GLN A 182 5.93 -34.77 4.56
C GLN A 182 4.87 -34.03 3.73
N HIS A 183 3.59 -34.18 4.10
CA HIS A 183 2.48 -33.62 3.34
C HIS A 183 2.38 -32.11 3.55
N ALA A 184 2.55 -31.64 4.78
CA ALA A 184 2.61 -30.23 5.15
C ALA A 184 3.77 -29.51 4.43
N ASN A 185 4.96 -30.13 4.35
CA ASN A 185 6.11 -29.55 3.66
C ASN A 185 5.90 -29.49 2.13
N SER A 186 5.31 -30.53 1.54
CA SER A 186 4.90 -30.54 0.12
C SER A 186 3.90 -29.42 -0.17
N ARG A 187 2.88 -29.26 0.70
CA ARG A 187 1.90 -28.19 0.60
C ARG A 187 2.51 -26.81 0.76
N LEU A 188 3.44 -26.63 1.70
CA LEU A 188 4.17 -25.37 1.88
C LEU A 188 4.93 -24.99 0.60
N THR A 189 5.60 -25.94 -0.03
CA THR A 189 6.31 -25.73 -1.31
C THR A 189 5.34 -25.30 -2.41
N LYS A 190 4.17 -25.94 -2.51
CA LYS A 190 3.10 -25.53 -3.46
C LYS A 190 2.62 -24.10 -3.19
N ILE A 191 2.35 -23.74 -1.92
CA ILE A 191 1.92 -22.39 -1.53
C ILE A 191 2.99 -21.35 -1.93
N GLN A 192 4.27 -21.65 -1.68
CA GLN A 192 5.37 -20.76 -2.04
C GLN A 192 5.50 -20.60 -3.56
N ALA A 193 5.41 -21.69 -4.34
CA ALA A 193 5.45 -21.64 -5.80
C ALA A 193 4.29 -20.80 -6.38
N THR A 194 3.07 -20.97 -5.87
CA THR A 194 1.92 -20.16 -6.30
C THR A 194 2.13 -18.68 -5.98
N ARG A 195 2.63 -18.34 -4.78
CA ARG A 195 2.92 -16.95 -4.41
C ARG A 195 4.00 -16.33 -5.29
N VAL A 196 5.07 -17.05 -5.60
CA VAL A 196 6.11 -16.57 -6.50
C VAL A 196 5.53 -16.28 -7.88
N SER A 197 4.71 -17.20 -8.42
CA SER A 197 4.04 -17.00 -9.71
C SER A 197 3.06 -15.81 -9.70
N GLU A 198 2.32 -15.60 -8.60
CA GLU A 198 1.43 -14.44 -8.45
C GLU A 198 2.22 -13.12 -8.43
N ILE A 199 3.33 -13.08 -7.68
CA ILE A 199 4.22 -11.91 -7.59
C ILE A 199 4.87 -11.63 -8.95
N GLU A 200 5.33 -12.66 -9.66
CA GLU A 200 5.87 -12.52 -11.02
C GLU A 200 4.82 -11.95 -11.99
N GLY A 201 3.59 -12.48 -11.97
CA GLY A 201 2.51 -11.97 -12.79
C GLY A 201 2.11 -10.52 -12.47
N GLU A 202 2.14 -10.13 -11.19
CA GLU A 202 1.92 -8.73 -10.78
C GLU A 202 3.08 -7.83 -11.20
N ALA A 203 4.32 -8.29 -11.05
CA ALA A 203 5.51 -7.57 -11.49
C ALA A 203 5.51 -7.35 -13.02
N GLU A 204 5.13 -8.37 -13.80
CA GLU A 204 4.98 -8.26 -15.26
C GLU A 204 3.93 -7.22 -15.65
N ARG A 205 2.74 -7.26 -15.02
CA ARG A 205 1.70 -6.24 -15.25
C ARG A 205 2.14 -4.85 -14.84
N SER A 206 2.87 -4.72 -13.74
CA SER A 206 3.44 -3.44 -13.30
C SER A 206 4.45 -2.92 -14.32
N LEU A 207 5.33 -3.78 -14.83
CA LEU A 207 6.27 -3.44 -15.90
C LEU A 207 5.56 -3.06 -17.20
N GLU A 208 4.48 -3.75 -17.56
CA GLU A 208 3.66 -3.41 -18.73
C GLU A 208 2.99 -2.04 -18.58
N ASN A 209 2.41 -1.75 -17.41
CA ASN A 209 1.83 -0.44 -17.10
C ASN A 209 2.88 0.67 -17.11
N ILE A 210 4.08 0.42 -16.58
CA ILE A 210 5.21 1.36 -16.65
C ILE A 210 5.63 1.59 -18.10
N ARG A 211 5.73 0.52 -18.92
CA ARG A 211 6.04 0.63 -20.36
C ARG A 211 4.98 1.42 -21.11
N ALA A 212 3.70 1.18 -20.85
CA ALA A 212 2.59 1.92 -21.45
C ALA A 212 2.60 3.40 -21.05
N ALA A 213 2.90 3.71 -19.77
CA ALA A 213 3.03 5.07 -19.28
C ALA A 213 4.26 5.80 -19.89
N ALA A 214 5.37 5.09 -20.05
CA ALA A 214 6.62 5.61 -20.61
C ALA A 214 6.54 5.88 -22.12
N HIS A 215 5.77 5.09 -22.88
CA HIS A 215 5.80 5.14 -24.35
C HIS A 215 5.00 6.27 -25.04
N GLY A 216 4.39 7.23 -24.35
CA GLY A 216 3.88 8.40 -25.09
C GLY A 216 3.06 9.45 -24.35
N VAL A 217 2.36 9.10 -23.26
CA VAL A 217 1.46 10.06 -22.60
C VAL A 217 2.14 10.74 -21.41
N GLY A 218 3.02 10.04 -20.68
CA GLY A 218 3.66 10.57 -19.47
C GLY A 218 4.59 11.76 -19.74
N VAL A 219 5.56 11.60 -20.66
CA VAL A 219 6.58 12.64 -20.91
C VAL A 219 5.97 13.89 -21.55
N GLY A 220 5.04 13.73 -22.50
CA GLY A 220 4.37 14.85 -23.16
C GLY A 220 3.44 15.62 -22.22
N ARG A 221 2.76 14.92 -21.30
CA ARG A 221 1.91 15.56 -20.28
C ARG A 221 2.73 16.27 -19.22
N LEU A 222 3.85 15.68 -18.77
CA LEU A 222 4.73 16.31 -17.79
C LEU A 222 5.35 17.61 -18.31
N ALA A 223 5.81 17.63 -19.57
CA ALA A 223 6.33 18.84 -20.21
C ALA A 223 5.25 19.94 -20.30
N LYS A 224 4.01 19.56 -20.65
CA LYS A 224 2.86 20.47 -20.70
C LYS A 224 2.47 21.02 -19.33
N ASP A 225 2.51 20.19 -18.29
CA ASP A 225 2.19 20.59 -16.92
C ASP A 225 3.27 21.55 -16.36
N PHE A 226 4.55 21.31 -16.67
CA PHE A 226 5.62 22.27 -16.33
C PHE A 226 5.50 23.59 -17.10
N GLU A 227 5.10 23.54 -18.37
CA GLU A 227 4.84 24.74 -19.15
C GLU A 227 3.66 25.55 -18.61
N ALA A 228 2.58 24.88 -18.21
CA ALA A 228 1.43 25.50 -17.55
C ALA A 228 1.85 26.14 -16.22
N GLY A 229 2.54 25.40 -15.35
CA GLY A 229 3.06 25.92 -14.09
C GLY A 229 4.00 27.12 -14.28
N ARG A 230 4.89 27.08 -15.27
CA ARG A 230 5.75 28.21 -15.62
C ARG A 230 4.94 29.46 -15.98
N ASN A 231 3.88 29.30 -16.75
CA ASN A 231 3.04 30.41 -17.17
C ASN A 231 2.25 31.00 -16.00
N ASP A 232 1.74 30.15 -15.11
CA ASP A 232 1.03 30.56 -13.90
C ASP A 232 1.97 31.33 -12.95
N GLU A 233 3.16 30.80 -12.68
CA GLU A 233 4.19 31.46 -11.87
C GLU A 233 4.60 32.82 -12.45
N ARG A 234 4.75 32.91 -13.78
CA ARG A 234 5.05 34.18 -14.46
C ARG A 234 3.91 35.18 -14.35
N SER A 235 2.65 34.71 -14.38
CA SER A 235 1.48 35.57 -14.21
C SER A 235 1.38 36.10 -12.77
N SER A 236 1.62 35.25 -11.78
CA SER A 236 1.71 35.60 -10.36
C SER A 236 2.82 36.62 -10.10
N ALA A 237 4.00 36.42 -10.70
CA ALA A 237 5.10 37.39 -10.61
C ALA A 237 4.71 38.78 -11.14
N LYS A 238 3.94 38.85 -12.24
CA LYS A 238 3.43 40.13 -12.78
C LYS A 238 2.42 40.78 -11.84
N PHE A 239 1.50 39.99 -11.29
CA PHE A 239 0.53 40.47 -10.31
C PHE A 239 1.20 41.08 -9.08
N TRP A 240 2.15 40.36 -8.47
CA TRP A 240 2.89 40.86 -7.31
C TRP A 240 3.77 42.06 -7.64
N THR A 241 4.40 42.09 -8.82
CA THR A 241 5.13 43.29 -9.27
C THR A 241 4.20 44.49 -9.39
N SER A 242 2.99 44.30 -9.90
CA SER A 242 1.97 45.37 -9.95
C SER A 242 1.55 45.82 -8.54
N ALA A 243 1.40 44.88 -7.60
CA ALA A 243 1.07 45.19 -6.21
C ALA A 243 2.16 46.05 -5.55
N VAL A 244 3.45 45.81 -5.84
CA VAL A 244 4.55 46.67 -5.39
C VAL A 244 4.35 48.11 -5.85
N PHE A 245 4.06 48.33 -7.14
CA PHE A 245 3.84 49.67 -7.67
C PHE A 245 2.64 50.36 -7.01
N VAL A 246 1.56 49.62 -6.75
CA VAL A 246 0.38 50.15 -6.03
C VAL A 246 0.74 50.53 -4.60
N CYS A 247 1.48 49.70 -3.87
CA CYS A 247 1.93 50.00 -2.51
C CYS A 247 2.86 51.21 -2.46
N VAL A 248 3.80 51.34 -3.40
CA VAL A 248 4.69 52.50 -3.50
C VAL A 248 3.90 53.76 -3.86
N ALA A 249 2.97 53.68 -4.82
CA ALA A 249 2.10 54.79 -5.18
C ALA A 249 1.23 55.23 -3.99
N ALA A 250 0.69 54.28 -3.21
CA ALA A 250 -0.05 54.57 -1.99
C ALA A 250 0.85 55.22 -0.92
N ALA A 251 2.06 54.69 -0.72
CA ALA A 251 3.04 55.23 0.24
C ALA A 251 3.38 56.71 -0.04
N VAL A 252 3.45 57.11 -1.32
CA VAL A 252 3.73 58.49 -1.73
C VAL A 252 2.47 59.36 -1.75
N SER A 253 1.35 58.84 -2.26
CA SER A 253 0.12 59.62 -2.44
C SER A 253 -0.65 59.88 -1.14
N LEU A 254 -0.65 58.95 -0.18
CA LEU A 254 -1.34 59.12 1.11
C LEU A 254 -0.82 60.32 1.91
N PRO A 255 0.50 60.49 2.13
CA PRO A 255 1.02 61.68 2.82
C PRO A 255 0.65 62.99 2.12
N ILE A 256 0.66 63.01 0.79
CA ILE A 256 0.28 64.19 -0.02
C ILE A 256 -1.21 64.49 0.15
N LEU A 257 -2.08 63.47 0.07
CA LEU A 257 -3.52 63.63 0.27
C LEU A 257 -3.87 64.09 1.68
N ILE A 258 -3.25 63.48 2.70
CA ILE A 258 -3.41 63.86 4.13
C ILE A 258 -2.88 65.29 4.40
N HIS A 259 -1.94 65.78 3.58
CA HIS A 259 -1.50 67.16 3.65
C HIS A 259 -2.50 68.12 2.99
N SER A 260 -3.11 67.74 1.87
CA SER A 260 -4.06 68.57 1.12
C SER A 260 -5.47 68.67 1.72
N VAL A 261 -5.88 67.68 2.53
CA VAL A 261 -7.25 67.62 3.08
C VAL A 261 -7.27 68.26 4.46
N ASP A 262 -7.81 69.49 4.51
CA ASP A 262 -7.91 70.33 5.71
C ASP A 262 -9.08 69.89 6.60
N THR A 263 -8.98 68.68 7.13
CA THR A 263 -10.01 68.10 8.01
C THR A 263 -9.72 68.46 9.46
N HIS A 264 -10.75 68.90 10.18
CA HIS A 264 -10.70 69.33 11.58
C HIS A 264 -9.93 68.36 12.51
N LEU A 265 -9.93 67.06 12.21
CA LEU A 265 -9.21 66.01 12.96
C LEU A 265 -7.68 66.10 12.88
N PHE A 266 -7.10 66.67 11.81
CA PHE A 266 -5.65 66.80 11.63
C PHE A 266 -5.12 68.22 11.85
N SER A 267 -6.02 69.20 12.03
CA SER A 267 -5.67 70.61 12.28
C SER A 267 -4.89 70.82 13.59
N GLN A 268 -5.04 69.91 14.56
CA GLN A 268 -4.35 69.97 15.86
C GLN A 268 -2.88 69.50 15.79
N LEU A 269 -2.44 68.90 14.69
CA LEU A 269 -1.05 68.49 14.44
C LEU A 269 -0.34 69.51 13.53
N SER A 270 -0.42 70.81 13.85
CA SER A 270 0.32 71.85 13.13
C SER A 270 1.74 72.00 13.69
N GLY A 271 2.74 72.06 12.80
CA GLY A 271 4.18 72.13 13.15
C GLY A 271 5.03 71.03 12.51
N THR A 272 6.34 71.08 12.74
CA THR A 272 7.33 70.09 12.23
C THR A 272 7.01 68.66 12.67
N THR A 273 6.47 68.47 13.87
CA THR A 273 6.04 67.17 14.41
C THR A 273 4.89 66.54 13.60
N GLY A 274 3.96 67.36 13.08
CA GLY A 274 2.86 66.90 12.24
C GLY A 274 3.32 66.39 10.87
N VAL A 275 4.37 67.00 10.30
CA VAL A 275 4.97 66.55 9.03
C VAL A 275 5.62 65.18 9.20
N ILE A 276 6.30 64.94 10.33
CA ILE A 276 6.94 63.66 10.62
C ILE A 276 5.91 62.53 10.81
N VAL A 277 4.84 62.79 11.58
CA VAL A 277 3.76 61.79 11.77
C VAL A 277 3.07 61.47 10.45
N LYS A 278 2.83 62.48 9.59
CA LYS A 278 2.27 62.28 8.25
C LYS A 278 3.22 61.54 7.30
N ALA A 279 4.54 61.70 7.44
CA ALA A 279 5.52 60.93 6.67
C ALA A 279 5.58 59.45 7.13
N LEU A 280 5.40 59.20 8.44
CA LEU A 280 5.41 57.85 9.01
C LEU A 280 4.22 56.99 8.57
N THR A 281 3.09 57.58 8.14
CA THR A 281 1.93 56.81 7.66
C THR A 281 2.20 56.08 6.34
N GLY A 282 3.17 56.54 5.53
CA GLY A 282 3.60 55.86 4.31
C GLY A 282 4.53 54.66 4.56
N LEU A 283 5.13 54.57 5.74
CA LEU A 283 6.17 53.59 6.05
C LEU A 283 5.66 52.13 6.08
N PRO A 284 4.47 51.81 6.62
CA PRO A 284 3.88 50.48 6.50
C PRO A 284 3.66 50.03 5.05
N PHE A 285 3.31 50.97 4.15
CA PHE A 285 3.12 50.67 2.73
C PHE A 285 4.43 50.36 2.01
N LEU A 286 5.55 50.98 2.41
CA LEU A 286 6.89 50.61 1.92
C LEU A 286 7.31 49.23 2.41
N GLY A 287 6.99 48.87 3.66
CA GLY A 287 7.20 47.51 4.18
C GLY A 287 6.42 46.46 3.39
N LEU A 288 5.14 46.72 3.09
CA LEU A 288 4.31 45.87 2.24
C LEU A 288 4.84 45.77 0.81
N ALA A 289 5.32 46.88 0.24
CA ALA A 289 5.98 46.87 -1.07
C ALA A 289 7.23 45.98 -1.08
N GLY A 290 8.07 46.05 -0.04
CA GLY A 290 9.23 45.17 0.10
C GLY A 290 8.86 43.68 0.17
N TYR A 291 7.81 43.34 0.92
CA TYR A 291 7.28 41.98 0.99
C TYR A 291 6.75 41.49 -0.36
N CYS A 292 5.94 42.31 -1.05
CA CYS A 292 5.42 41.98 -2.38
C CYS A 292 6.55 41.81 -3.41
N ALA A 293 7.63 42.60 -3.32
CA ALA A 293 8.79 42.49 -4.19
C ALA A 293 9.56 41.18 -3.96
N ARG A 294 9.69 40.75 -2.70
CA ARG A 294 10.30 39.47 -2.34
C ARG A 294 9.51 38.29 -2.93
N ILE A 295 8.18 38.29 -2.76
CA ILE A 295 7.31 37.25 -3.33
C ILE A 295 7.39 37.25 -4.87
N ALA A 296 7.36 38.44 -5.50
CA ALA A 296 7.52 38.55 -6.95
C ALA A 296 8.87 37.95 -7.44
N SER A 297 9.94 38.12 -6.66
CA SER A 297 11.25 37.53 -6.96
C SER A 297 11.22 36.00 -6.90
N GLN A 298 10.57 35.44 -5.87
CA GLN A 298 10.44 33.98 -5.71
C GLN A 298 9.67 33.34 -6.87
N HIS A 299 8.54 33.93 -7.28
CA HIS A 299 7.79 33.45 -8.44
C HIS A 299 8.60 33.53 -9.76
N ARG A 300 9.48 34.55 -9.92
CA ARG A 300 10.38 34.64 -11.09
C ARG A 300 11.44 33.55 -11.07
N GLU A 301 11.98 33.23 -9.91
CA GLU A 301 12.97 32.17 -9.74
C GLU A 301 12.35 30.80 -9.99
N ALA A 302 11.16 30.54 -9.44
CA ALA A 302 10.38 29.33 -9.70
C ALA A 302 10.07 29.17 -11.20
N ALA A 303 9.59 30.23 -11.87
CA ALA A 303 9.34 30.20 -13.31
C ALA A 303 10.61 29.92 -14.13
N ARG A 304 11.77 30.47 -13.72
CA ARG A 304 13.07 30.20 -14.38
C ARG A 304 13.49 28.75 -14.20
N HIS A 305 13.30 28.20 -13.00
CA HIS A 305 13.61 26.80 -12.71
C HIS A 305 12.74 25.85 -13.53
N LEU A 306 11.43 26.10 -13.57
CA LEU A 306 10.50 25.33 -14.41
C LEU A 306 10.86 25.42 -15.89
N ALA A 307 11.26 26.58 -16.39
CA ALA A 307 11.72 26.73 -17.78
C ALA A 307 12.95 25.86 -18.10
N ILE A 308 13.93 25.82 -17.18
CA ILE A 308 15.12 24.97 -17.34
C ILE A 308 14.73 23.50 -17.37
N LEU A 309 13.84 23.07 -16.47
CA LEU A 309 13.34 21.68 -16.44
C LEU A 309 12.61 21.30 -17.73
N THR A 310 11.74 22.18 -18.25
CA THR A 310 11.05 21.93 -19.53
C THR A 310 12.06 21.75 -20.67
N THR A 311 13.06 22.65 -20.77
CA THR A 311 14.09 22.53 -21.82
C THR A 311 14.96 21.28 -21.65
N GLN A 312 15.26 20.87 -20.42
CA GLN A 312 15.99 19.63 -20.15
C GLN A 312 15.18 18.40 -20.57
N MET A 313 13.86 18.38 -20.34
CA MET A 313 12.98 17.28 -20.75
C MET A 313 12.84 17.21 -22.28
N ASP A 314 12.72 18.35 -22.96
CA ASP A 314 12.65 18.41 -24.42
C ASP A 314 13.97 17.97 -25.07
N ALA A 315 15.12 18.45 -24.54
CA ALA A 315 16.44 18.06 -25.01
C ALA A 315 16.72 16.56 -24.76
N LEU A 316 16.26 16.05 -23.62
CA LEU A 316 16.37 14.63 -23.31
C LEU A 316 15.58 13.78 -24.30
N ARG A 317 14.34 14.16 -24.60
CA ARG A 317 13.52 13.45 -25.58
C ARG A 317 14.21 13.40 -26.94
N ALA A 318 14.73 14.54 -27.41
CA ALA A 318 15.48 14.60 -28.66
C ALA A 318 16.75 13.74 -28.66
N TYR A 319 17.43 13.60 -27.51
CA TYR A 319 18.61 12.75 -27.36
C TYR A 319 18.24 11.25 -27.35
N VAL A 320 17.17 10.90 -26.65
CA VAL A 320 16.75 9.52 -26.43
C VAL A 320 16.05 8.92 -27.65
N ASP A 321 15.36 9.73 -28.46
CA ASP A 321 14.65 9.28 -29.67
C ASP A 321 15.60 8.73 -30.77
N GLY A 322 16.91 8.99 -30.68
CA GLY A 322 17.93 8.49 -31.62
C GLY A 322 18.66 7.21 -31.18
N LEU A 323 18.36 6.67 -29.99
CA LEU A 323 19.08 5.53 -29.42
C LEU A 323 18.36 4.19 -29.67
N PRO A 324 19.08 3.06 -29.67
CA PRO A 324 18.47 1.74 -29.63
C PRO A 324 17.54 1.57 -28.42
N GLY A 325 16.47 0.78 -28.58
CA GLY A 325 15.42 0.66 -27.56
C GLY A 325 15.88 0.13 -26.19
N GLU A 326 17.01 -0.57 -26.10
CA GLU A 326 17.59 -1.01 -24.81
C GLU A 326 18.24 0.16 -24.06
N ASP A 327 19.10 0.95 -24.74
CA ASP A 327 19.76 2.13 -24.16
C ASP A 327 18.74 3.22 -23.79
N GLN A 328 17.69 3.37 -24.59
CA GLN A 328 16.57 4.27 -24.30
C GLN A 328 15.89 3.91 -22.96
N ARG A 329 15.75 2.63 -22.64
CA ARG A 329 15.13 2.19 -21.37
C ARG A 329 16.03 2.45 -20.18
N GLU A 330 17.32 2.15 -20.30
CA GLU A 330 18.29 2.35 -19.22
C GLU A 330 18.41 3.84 -18.85
N ILE A 331 18.56 4.70 -19.87
CA ILE A 331 18.64 6.16 -19.68
C ILE A 331 17.34 6.69 -19.06
N THR A 332 16.17 6.26 -19.58
CA THR A 332 14.87 6.64 -19.02
C THR A 332 14.73 6.22 -17.55
N MET A 333 15.22 5.03 -17.18
CA MET A 333 15.18 4.54 -15.79
C MET A 333 16.08 5.36 -14.87
N ILE A 334 17.32 5.64 -15.29
CA ILE A 334 18.28 6.44 -14.51
C ILE A 334 17.73 7.85 -14.28
N LEU A 335 17.12 8.45 -15.30
CA LEU A 335 16.51 9.78 -15.22
C LEU A 335 15.22 9.80 -14.41
N GLY A 336 14.36 8.79 -14.55
CA GLY A 336 13.19 8.63 -13.69
C GLY A 336 13.62 8.53 -12.23
N ARG A 337 14.62 7.70 -11.93
CA ARG A 337 15.18 7.58 -10.59
C ARG A 337 15.71 8.91 -10.06
N ARG A 338 16.42 9.69 -10.89
CA ARG A 338 16.97 11.00 -10.49
C ARG A 338 15.91 12.09 -10.35
N ALA A 339 14.90 12.11 -11.21
CA ALA A 339 13.81 13.10 -11.19
C ALA A 339 12.87 12.88 -10.00
N PHE A 340 12.66 11.61 -9.60
CA PHE A 340 11.81 11.24 -8.48
C PHE A 340 12.57 11.00 -7.17
N SER A 341 13.91 10.89 -7.18
CA SER A 341 14.72 10.94 -5.97
C SER A 341 14.88 12.41 -5.56
N ASN A 342 14.19 12.81 -4.48
CA ASN A 342 14.31 14.09 -3.77
C ASN A 342 15.08 15.19 -4.53
N PRO A 343 14.40 16.10 -5.25
CA PRO A 343 15.08 17.28 -5.74
C PRO A 343 15.60 18.03 -4.52
N GLU A 344 16.92 18.04 -4.34
CA GLU A 344 17.59 19.02 -3.50
C GLU A 344 17.34 20.39 -4.13
N LEU A 345 16.14 20.94 -3.91
CA LEU A 345 15.88 22.35 -4.08
C LEU A 345 16.84 23.02 -3.11
N GLY A 346 18.00 23.41 -3.61
CA GLY A 346 19.01 24.11 -2.86
C GLY A 346 18.34 25.33 -2.26
N THR A 347 17.89 25.21 -1.02
CA THR A 347 17.34 26.27 -0.19
C THR A 347 18.50 27.15 0.20
N ARG A 348 19.03 27.88 -0.79
CA ARG A 348 20.01 28.94 -0.56
C ARG A 348 19.38 30.14 0.16
N ASP A 349 18.09 30.06 0.47
CA ASP A 349 17.37 31.06 1.25
C ASP A 349 16.27 30.42 2.12
N SER A 350 16.62 29.45 3.00
CA SER A 350 15.78 29.07 4.14
C SER A 350 15.75 30.17 5.22
N GLY A 351 15.72 31.44 4.80
CA GLY A 351 15.40 32.56 5.66
C GLY A 351 13.96 32.40 6.13
N GLN A 352 13.81 32.22 7.44
CA GLN A 352 12.55 32.09 8.17
C GLN A 352 11.43 32.94 7.53
N VAL A 353 10.34 32.27 7.14
CA VAL A 353 9.13 32.85 6.53
C VAL A 353 8.41 33.85 7.45
N ASN A 354 8.90 34.06 8.69
CA ASN A 354 8.25 34.86 9.73
C ASN A 354 8.96 36.18 10.08
N MET A 355 10.04 36.57 9.42
CA MET A 355 10.70 37.85 9.73
C MET A 355 10.57 38.84 8.58
N LEU A 356 10.05 40.04 8.90
CA LEU A 356 10.26 41.24 8.08
C LEU A 356 11.76 41.31 7.73
N PRO A 357 12.14 41.66 6.49
CA PRO A 357 13.55 41.76 6.11
C PRO A 357 14.31 42.58 7.17
N ASP A 358 15.46 42.08 7.65
CA ASP A 358 16.25 42.76 8.71
C ASP A 358 16.54 44.23 8.35
N ASP A 359 16.65 44.53 7.06
CA ASP A 359 16.85 45.88 6.54
C ASP A 359 15.61 46.76 6.69
N ALA A 360 14.40 46.20 6.57
CA ALA A 360 13.15 46.92 6.82
C ALA A 360 12.98 47.25 8.30
N LEU A 361 13.36 46.33 9.20
CA LEU A 361 13.35 46.57 10.65
C LEU A 361 14.34 47.66 11.05
N LYS A 362 15.56 47.67 10.49
CA LYS A 362 16.56 48.73 10.73
C LYS A 362 16.11 50.10 10.24
N VAL A 363 15.40 50.16 9.12
CA VAL A 363 14.84 51.43 8.60
C VAL A 363 13.69 51.91 9.49
N LEU A 364 12.84 51.00 9.98
CA LEU A 364 11.77 51.32 10.92
C LEU A 364 12.32 51.84 12.25
N GLU A 365 13.35 51.20 12.79
CA GLU A 365 14.02 51.57 14.03
C GLU A 365 14.66 52.97 13.92
N LYS A 366 15.38 53.25 12.84
CA LYS A 366 15.93 54.59 12.58
C LYS A 366 14.84 55.66 12.41
N ALA A 367 13.72 55.33 11.78
CA ALA A 367 12.61 56.27 11.61
C ALA A 367 11.94 56.58 12.98
N VAL A 368 11.82 55.59 13.85
CA VAL A 368 11.33 55.76 15.23
C VAL A 368 12.29 56.62 16.06
N ASP A 369 13.60 56.39 15.93
CA ASP A 369 14.61 57.18 16.65
C ASP A 369 14.62 58.64 16.21
N LEU A 370 14.53 58.91 14.90
CA LEU A 370 14.37 60.26 14.36
C LEU A 370 13.10 60.95 14.86
N ALA A 371 11.99 60.22 14.98
CA ALA A 371 10.73 60.75 15.51
C ALA A 371 10.85 61.09 17.01
N LYS A 372 11.50 60.23 17.81
CA LYS A 372 11.77 60.50 19.23
C LYS A 372 12.68 61.71 19.43
N GLU A 373 13.70 61.85 18.59
CA GLU A 373 14.63 62.98 18.67
C GLU A 373 13.95 64.31 18.30
N ALA A 374 13.08 64.31 17.29
CA ALA A 374 12.28 65.48 16.93
C ALA A 374 11.28 65.87 18.03
N GLN A 375 10.64 64.90 18.68
CA GLN A 375 9.74 65.15 19.81
C GLN A 375 10.48 65.79 21.00
N LYS A 376 11.71 65.32 21.29
CA LYS A 376 12.54 65.86 22.37
C LYS A 376 13.05 67.28 22.09
N ARG A 377 13.16 67.69 20.82
CA ARG A 377 13.52 69.06 20.41
C ARG A 377 12.33 70.03 20.39
N SER A 378 11.09 69.52 20.40
CA SER A 378 9.88 70.35 20.44
C SER A 378 9.32 70.59 21.84
N GLN A 379 9.85 69.89 22.86
CA GLN A 379 9.68 70.20 24.28
C GLN A 379 10.80 71.12 24.72
#